data_AF-A0A7Y1Z1I3-F1
#
_entry.id   AF-A0A7Y1Z1I3-F1
#
_cell.length_a   1.000
_cell.length_b   1.000
_cell.length_c   1.000
_cell.angle_alpha   90.00
_cell.angle_beta   90.00
_cell.angle_gamma   90.00
#
_symmetry.space_group_name_H-M   'P 1'
#
loop_
_entity.id
_entity.type
_entity.pdbx_description
1 polymer ?
#
loop_
_entity_poly.entity_id
_entity_poly.type
_entity_poly.pdbx_seq_one_letter_code
_entity_poly.pdbx_strand_id
1 'polypeptide(L)'
;ALAERAGPWLERLRQGFARDAVNYLLFLRLVPAFPFWLVNIAPALLGMDLPRYVAATFVGIIPGTFAFAFLGAGLDGLIAGQHQAYEDCLERAASAGAGENIECNFSLDPASLLTTELIAAFVALGLVALIPVIYRRMRSR
;
A
#
# COMPACT_ATOMS: atom_id res chain seq x y z
N ALA A 1 -15.03 3.38 -31.38
CA ALA A 1 -16.18 4.12 -30.80
C ALA A 1 -15.77 5.31 -29.90
N LEU A 2 -15.13 5.13 -28.72
CA LEU A 2 -14.62 6.26 -27.90
C LEU A 2 -13.13 6.57 -28.12
N ALA A 3 -12.30 5.56 -28.40
CA ALA A 3 -10.87 5.73 -28.69
C ALA A 3 -10.58 6.51 -29.97
N GLU A 4 -11.46 6.44 -30.98
CA GLU A 4 -11.30 7.14 -32.27
C GLU A 4 -11.57 8.65 -32.20
N ARG A 5 -12.21 9.14 -31.12
CA ARG A 5 -12.49 10.57 -30.90
C ARG A 5 -11.43 11.28 -30.06
N ALA A 6 -10.52 10.53 -29.46
CA ALA A 6 -9.39 11.08 -28.72
C ALA A 6 -8.25 11.30 -29.73
N GLY A 7 -8.03 12.57 -30.09
CA GLY A 7 -7.27 12.99 -31.28
C GLY A 7 -5.76 12.67 -31.30
N PRO A 8 -4.95 13.48 -32.03
CA PRO A 8 -3.53 13.20 -32.34
C PRO A 8 -2.63 12.93 -31.12
N TRP A 9 -3.03 13.47 -29.96
CA TRP A 9 -2.33 13.28 -28.70
C TRP A 9 -2.46 11.84 -28.16
N LEU A 10 -3.65 11.22 -28.27
CA LEU A 10 -3.84 9.84 -27.83
C LEU A 10 -3.05 8.88 -28.72
N GLU A 11 -2.98 9.13 -30.03
CA GLU A 11 -2.22 8.26 -30.95
C GLU A 11 -0.70 8.35 -30.72
N ARG A 12 -0.18 9.54 -30.38
CA ARG A 12 1.22 9.68 -29.91
C ARG A 12 1.48 8.91 -28.62
N LEU A 13 0.54 8.98 -27.68
CA LEU A 13 0.61 8.21 -26.43
C LEU A 13 0.54 6.71 -26.70
N ARG A 14 -0.33 6.26 -27.59
CA ARG A 14 -0.50 4.86 -27.99
C ARG A 14 0.77 4.29 -28.63
N GLN A 15 1.46 5.08 -29.46
CA GLN A 15 2.74 4.68 -30.06
C GLN A 15 3.88 4.57 -29.02
N GLY A 16 3.93 5.48 -28.03
CA GLY A 16 4.88 5.38 -26.91
C GLY A 16 4.55 4.23 -25.96
N PHE A 17 3.26 4.01 -25.71
CA PHE A 17 2.77 2.94 -24.84
C PHE A 17 2.98 1.56 -25.48
N ALA A 18 2.82 1.40 -26.79
CA ALA A 18 2.99 0.11 -27.47
C ALA A 18 4.40 -0.51 -27.30
N ARG A 19 5.44 0.30 -27.03
CA ARG A 19 6.80 -0.20 -26.77
C ARG A 19 7.07 -0.56 -25.31
N ASP A 20 6.39 0.08 -24.35
CA ASP A 20 6.69 -0.04 -22.90
C ASP A 20 5.44 -0.13 -21.99
N ALA A 21 4.31 -0.58 -22.54
CA ALA A 21 2.98 -0.56 -21.91
C ALA A 21 2.97 -1.17 -20.49
N VAL A 22 3.71 -2.27 -20.32
CA VAL A 22 3.82 -3.00 -19.05
C VAL A 22 4.60 -2.19 -18.02
N ASN A 23 5.71 -1.56 -18.41
CA ASN A 23 6.55 -0.74 -17.53
C ASN A 23 5.81 0.53 -17.09
N TYR A 24 5.07 1.16 -18.00
CA TYR A 24 4.22 2.32 -17.70
C TYR A 24 3.10 1.99 -16.71
N LEU A 25 2.42 0.85 -16.89
CA LEU A 25 1.37 0.40 -15.98
C LEU A 25 1.90 0.03 -14.59
N LEU A 26 3.08 -0.60 -14.53
CA LEU A 26 3.78 -0.88 -13.28
C LEU A 26 4.11 0.43 -12.55
N PHE A 27 4.71 1.42 -13.23
CA PHE A 27 5.00 2.72 -12.64
C PHE A 27 3.75 3.42 -12.10
N LEU A 28 2.67 3.47 -12.88
CA LEU A 28 1.40 4.07 -12.48
C LEU A 28 0.77 3.40 -11.26
N ARG A 29 1.04 2.11 -11.02
CA ARG A 29 0.51 1.35 -9.88
C ARG A 29 1.39 1.42 -8.64
N LEU A 30 2.70 1.54 -8.83
CA LEU A 30 3.65 1.71 -7.72
C LEU A 30 3.63 3.14 -7.16
N VAL A 31 3.30 4.14 -7.98
CA VAL A 31 3.24 5.54 -7.56
C VAL A 31 1.82 5.90 -7.12
N PRO A 32 1.55 6.15 -5.82
CA PRO A 32 0.20 6.42 -5.31
C PRO A 32 -0.32 7.83 -5.63
N ALA A 33 0.39 8.61 -6.45
CA ALA A 33 0.00 9.96 -6.83
C ALA A 33 -1.14 10.01 -7.85
N PHE A 34 -1.46 8.89 -8.51
CA PHE A 34 -2.48 8.83 -9.56
C PHE A 34 -3.80 8.24 -9.06
N PRO A 35 -4.95 8.78 -9.50
CA PRO A 35 -6.25 8.23 -9.14
C PRO A 35 -6.43 6.79 -9.65
N PHE A 36 -6.99 5.91 -8.81
CA PHE A 36 -7.15 4.48 -9.15
C PHE A 36 -7.99 4.25 -10.41
N TRP A 37 -9.02 5.08 -10.63
CA TRP A 37 -9.85 5.00 -11.85
C TRP A 37 -9.03 5.26 -13.12
N LEU A 38 -8.08 6.20 -13.07
CA LEU A 38 -7.27 6.58 -14.22
C LEU A 38 -6.32 5.45 -14.62
N VAL A 39 -5.68 4.83 -13.63
CA VAL A 39 -4.75 3.72 -13.83
C VAL A 39 -5.43 2.47 -14.43
N ASN A 40 -6.74 2.30 -14.20
CA ASN A 40 -7.51 1.19 -14.75
C ASN A 40 -8.12 1.47 -16.13
N ILE A 41 -8.46 2.73 -16.45
CA ILE A 41 -9.02 3.10 -17.75
C ILE A 41 -7.93 3.31 -18.80
N ALA A 42 -6.76 3.84 -18.42
CA ALA A 42 -5.65 4.13 -19.33
C ALA A 42 -5.23 2.92 -20.21
N PRO A 43 -5.09 1.69 -19.67
CA PRO A 43 -4.68 0.53 -20.48
C PRO A 43 -5.71 0.14 -21.53
N ALA A 44 -7.00 0.31 -21.20
CA ALA A 44 -8.11 0.04 -22.13
C ALA A 44 -8.15 1.08 -23.26
N LEU A 45 -7.91 2.36 -22.95
CA LEU A 45 -7.83 3.42 -23.97
C LEU A 45 -6.60 3.30 -24.87
N LEU A 46 -5.50 2.73 -24.35
CA LEU A 46 -4.23 2.58 -25.08
C LEU A 46 -4.12 1.24 -25.84
N GLY A 47 -5.17 0.41 -25.80
CA GLY A 47 -5.26 -0.83 -26.58
C GLY A 47 -4.39 -1.97 -26.06
N MET A 48 -4.17 -2.05 -24.75
CA MET A 48 -3.47 -3.18 -24.14
C MET A 48 -4.31 -4.47 -24.23
N ASP A 49 -3.69 -5.57 -24.60
CA ASP A 49 -4.28 -6.90 -24.59
C ASP A 49 -4.48 -7.42 -23.16
N LEU A 50 -5.64 -8.04 -22.93
CA LEU A 50 -6.10 -8.50 -21.62
C LEU A 50 -5.05 -9.35 -20.87
N PRO A 51 -4.33 -10.31 -21.49
CA PRO A 51 -3.35 -11.12 -20.78
C PRO A 51 -2.17 -10.31 -20.23
N ARG A 52 -1.68 -9.31 -21.00
CA ARG A 52 -0.61 -8.41 -20.53
C ARG A 52 -1.10 -7.49 -19.42
N TYR A 53 -2.34 -7.00 -19.52
CA TYR A 53 -2.96 -6.24 -18.45
C TYR A 53 -3.05 -7.06 -17.16
N VAL A 54 -3.59 -8.28 -17.21
CA VAL A 54 -3.72 -9.14 -16.02
C VAL A 54 -2.36 -9.44 -15.40
N ALA A 55 -1.36 -9.84 -16.20
CA ALA A 55 -0.02 -10.13 -15.70
C ALA A 55 0.66 -8.90 -15.08
N ALA A 56 0.57 -7.73 -15.71
CA ALA A 56 1.12 -6.48 -15.17
C ALA A 56 0.38 -6.05 -13.90
N THR A 57 -0.92 -6.32 -13.80
CA THR A 57 -1.74 -6.05 -12.60
C THR A 57 -1.35 -6.93 -11.45
N PHE A 58 -1.25 -8.22 -11.68
CA PHE A 58 -0.88 -9.18 -10.66
C PHE A 58 0.47 -8.82 -10.04
N VAL A 59 1.48 -8.55 -10.88
CA VAL A 59 2.81 -8.18 -10.41
C VAL A 59 2.84 -6.79 -9.76
N GLY A 60 2.09 -5.82 -10.29
CA GLY A 60 2.09 -4.44 -9.79
C GLY A 60 1.32 -4.26 -8.47
N ILE A 61 0.28 -5.06 -8.22
CA ILE A 61 -0.57 -4.93 -7.03
C ILE A 61 0.01 -5.66 -5.82
N ILE A 62 0.63 -6.85 -6.01
CA ILE A 62 1.14 -7.69 -4.92
C ILE A 62 1.96 -6.89 -3.88
N PRO A 63 2.98 -6.08 -4.27
CA PRO A 63 3.79 -5.32 -3.31
C PRO A 63 2.95 -4.32 -2.51
N GLY A 64 2.03 -3.61 -3.17
CA GLY A 64 1.14 -2.64 -2.54
C GLY A 64 0.17 -3.32 -1.57
N THR A 65 -0.40 -4.46 -1.97
CA THR A 65 -1.29 -5.26 -1.10
C THR A 65 -0.56 -5.74 0.15
N PHE A 66 0.68 -6.21 0.03
CA PHE A 66 1.49 -6.57 1.17
C PHE A 66 1.73 -5.37 2.10
N ALA A 67 2.10 -4.20 1.56
CA ALA A 67 2.28 -3.00 2.38
C ALA A 67 1.00 -2.62 3.14
N PHE A 68 -0.16 -2.67 2.50
CA PHE A 68 -1.45 -2.38 3.16
C PHE A 68 -1.83 -3.44 4.21
N ALA A 69 -1.62 -4.72 3.93
CA ALA A 69 -1.90 -5.79 4.89
C ALA A 69 -1.02 -5.66 6.14
N PHE A 70 0.25 -5.31 5.98
CA PHE A 70 1.17 -5.06 7.09
C PHE A 70 0.79 -3.81 7.89
N LEU A 71 0.30 -2.75 7.24
CA LEU A 71 -0.24 -1.58 7.94
C LEU A 71 -1.45 -1.97 8.80
N GLY A 72 -2.35 -2.78 8.26
CA GLY A 72 -3.48 -3.32 9.01
C GLY A 72 -3.04 -4.15 10.23
N ALA A 73 -2.09 -5.06 10.06
CA ALA A 73 -1.57 -5.89 11.16
C ALA A 73 -0.88 -5.06 12.25
N GLY A 74 -0.15 -4.02 11.86
CA GLY A 74 0.48 -3.09 12.80
C GLY A 74 -0.52 -2.26 13.61
N LEU A 75 -1.61 -1.83 12.97
CA LEU A 75 -2.71 -1.12 13.63
C LEU A 75 -3.40 -1.99 14.69
N ASP A 76 -3.63 -3.26 14.40
CA ASP A 76 -4.29 -4.20 15.32
C ASP A 76 -3.50 -4.37 16.62
N GLY A 77 -2.17 -4.59 16.52
CA GLY A 77 -1.30 -4.73 17.68
C GLY A 77 -1.28 -3.48 18.58
N LEU A 78 -1.39 -2.28 18.00
CA LEU A 78 -1.42 -1.03 18.77
C LEU A 78 -2.74 -0.81 19.48
N ILE A 79 -3.86 -1.14 18.82
CA ILE A 79 -5.17 -1.07 19.44
C ILE A 79 -5.23 -2.05 20.60
N ALA A 80 -4.75 -3.27 20.42
CA ALA A 80 -4.68 -4.28 21.49
C ALA A 80 -3.77 -3.83 22.66
N GLY A 81 -2.59 -3.28 22.38
CA GLY A 81 -1.68 -2.78 23.41
C GLY A 81 -2.22 -1.57 24.19
N GLN A 82 -2.89 -0.65 23.51
CA GLN A 82 -3.55 0.50 24.16
C GLN A 82 -4.77 0.06 24.97
N HIS A 83 -5.54 -0.92 24.48
CA HIS A 83 -6.66 -1.51 25.21
C HIS A 83 -6.19 -2.13 26.52
N GLN A 84 -5.11 -2.91 26.48
CA GLN A 84 -4.52 -3.51 27.68
C GLN A 84 -4.00 -2.45 28.67
N ALA A 85 -3.31 -1.41 28.19
CA ALA A 85 -2.83 -0.33 29.04
C ALA A 85 -3.98 0.46 29.70
N TYR A 86 -5.10 0.61 29.00
CA TYR A 86 -6.30 1.25 29.52
C TYR A 86 -6.98 0.38 30.59
N GLU A 87 -7.10 -0.93 30.38
CA GLU A 87 -7.63 -1.88 31.38
C GLU A 87 -6.77 -1.90 32.64
N ASP A 88 -5.43 -1.98 32.50
CA ASP A 88 -4.49 -1.90 33.61
C ASP A 88 -4.63 -0.58 34.41
N CYS A 89 -4.93 0.52 33.73
CA CYS A 89 -5.20 1.80 34.38
C CYS A 89 -6.51 1.76 35.19
N LEU A 90 -7.57 1.18 34.63
CA LEU A 90 -8.86 1.04 35.31
C LEU A 90 -8.74 0.20 36.58
N GLU A 91 -7.98 -0.90 36.53
CA GLU A 91 -7.72 -1.73 37.72
C GLU A 91 -6.97 -0.95 38.80
N ARG A 92 -5.94 -0.19 38.41
CA ARG A 92 -5.21 0.69 39.35
C ARG A 92 -6.13 1.73 39.98
N ALA A 93 -6.96 2.39 39.17
CA ALA A 93 -7.95 3.34 39.63
C ALA A 93 -8.96 2.73 40.61
N ALA A 94 -9.41 1.49 40.37
CA ALA A 94 -10.31 0.78 41.27
C ALA A 94 -9.63 0.38 42.59
N SER A 95 -8.32 0.10 42.57
CA SER A 95 -7.53 -0.23 43.77
C SER A 95 -7.02 0.99 44.55
N ALA A 96 -7.14 2.19 43.97
CA ALA A 96 -6.62 3.41 44.57
C ALA A 96 -7.49 3.86 45.76
N GLY A 97 -6.84 4.20 46.87
CA GLY A 97 -7.51 4.68 48.07
C GLY A 97 -8.14 6.06 47.89
N ALA A 98 -9.10 6.40 48.76
CA ALA A 98 -9.83 7.67 48.74
C ALA A 98 -8.87 8.89 48.82
N GLY A 99 -8.52 9.44 47.66
CA GLY A 99 -7.58 10.55 47.53
C GLY A 99 -6.84 10.62 46.18
N GLU A 100 -6.81 9.53 45.40
CA GLU A 100 -6.13 9.48 44.10
C GLU A 100 -7.14 9.58 42.94
N ASN A 101 -7.09 10.67 42.18
CA ASN A 101 -7.90 10.83 40.96
C ASN A 101 -7.09 10.33 39.76
N ILE A 102 -7.29 9.05 39.41
CA ILE A 102 -6.64 8.44 38.25
C ILE A 102 -7.57 8.59 37.03
N GLU A 103 -7.21 9.46 36.09
CA GLU A 103 -7.91 9.60 34.81
C GLU A 103 -7.31 8.64 33.77
N CYS A 104 -8.05 7.57 33.48
CA CYS A 104 -7.70 6.67 32.38
C CYS A 104 -8.26 7.25 31.07
N ASN A 105 -7.36 7.56 30.13
CA ASN A 105 -7.74 8.01 28.79
C ASN A 105 -7.23 7.03 27.75
N PHE A 106 -8.05 6.76 26.73
CA PHE A 106 -7.65 6.00 25.56
C PHE A 106 -7.07 6.96 24.52
N SER A 107 -5.75 7.08 24.48
CA SER A 107 -5.06 7.96 23.52
C SER A 107 -4.28 7.16 22.48
N LEU A 108 -4.78 7.17 21.24
CA LEU A 108 -4.05 6.66 20.09
C LEU A 108 -3.11 7.75 19.56
N ASP A 109 -1.86 7.72 19.98
CA ASP A 109 -0.86 8.66 19.49
C ASP A 109 -0.26 8.15 18.16
N PRO A 110 -0.37 8.88 17.03
CA PRO A 110 0.14 8.42 15.74
C PRO A 110 1.65 8.17 15.73
N ALA A 111 2.41 8.79 16.64
CA ALA A 111 3.84 8.53 16.78
C ALA A 111 4.14 7.12 17.34
N SER A 112 3.21 6.55 18.11
CA SER A 112 3.31 5.16 18.61
C SER A 112 3.10 4.12 17.51
N LEU A 113 2.57 4.52 16.33
CA LEU A 113 2.48 3.67 15.15
C LEU A 113 3.85 3.24 14.62
N LEU A 114 4.91 3.98 14.92
CA LEU A 114 6.27 3.72 14.46
C LEU A 114 7.07 2.98 15.54
N THR A 115 6.58 1.83 16.00
CA THR A 115 7.40 0.96 16.85
C THR A 115 8.57 0.39 16.03
N THR A 116 9.71 0.14 16.68
CA THR A 116 10.90 -0.41 16.02
C THR A 116 10.61 -1.76 15.36
N GLU A 117 9.74 -2.57 15.96
CA GLU A 117 9.30 -3.86 15.39
C GLU A 117 8.48 -3.67 14.11
N LEU A 118 7.56 -2.71 14.11
CA LEU A 118 6.74 -2.41 12.95
C LEU A 118 7.62 -1.90 11.81
N ILE A 119 8.53 -0.96 12.08
CA ILE A 119 9.51 -0.48 11.10
C ILE A 119 10.36 -1.64 10.56
N ALA A 120 10.87 -2.52 11.43
CA ALA A 120 11.67 -3.67 11.01
C ALA A 120 10.86 -4.65 10.14
N ALA A 121 9.60 -4.90 10.47
CA ALA A 121 8.68 -5.71 9.68
C ALA A 121 8.40 -5.09 8.31
N PHE A 122 8.18 -3.77 8.24
CA PHE A 122 8.01 -3.06 6.97
C PHE A 122 9.26 -3.07 6.11
N VAL A 123 10.45 -2.91 6.71
CA VAL A 123 11.72 -3.01 5.99
C VAL A 123 11.94 -4.42 5.48
N ALA A 124 11.74 -5.45 6.32
CA ALA A 124 11.86 -6.85 5.91
C ALA A 124 10.88 -7.21 4.79
N LEU A 125 9.63 -6.77 4.91
CA LEU A 125 8.62 -6.93 3.87
C LEU A 125 9.03 -6.22 2.58
N GLY A 126 9.48 -4.96 2.67
CA GLY A 126 9.95 -4.19 1.53
C GLY A 126 11.09 -4.89 0.80
N LEU A 127 12.04 -5.46 1.54
CA LEU A 127 13.13 -6.28 0.98
C LEU A 127 12.58 -7.53 0.28
N VAL A 128 11.65 -8.26 0.90
CA VAL A 128 11.01 -9.45 0.31
C VAL A 128 10.23 -9.08 -0.95
N ALA A 129 9.50 -7.97 -0.95
CA ALA A 129 8.74 -7.48 -2.09
C ALA A 129 9.64 -7.03 -3.26
N LEU A 130 10.91 -6.70 -3.00
CA LEU A 130 11.90 -6.40 -4.03
C LEU A 130 12.50 -7.66 -4.68
N ILE A 131 12.42 -8.83 -4.04
CA ILE A 131 12.99 -10.09 -4.57
C ILE A 131 12.47 -10.41 -5.98
N PRO A 132 11.16 -10.39 -6.27
CA PRO A 132 10.65 -10.71 -7.61
C PRO A 132 11.08 -9.68 -8.66
N VAL A 133 11.18 -8.40 -8.26
CA VAL A 133 11.56 -7.29 -9.16
C VAL A 133 13.05 -7.38 -9.51
N ILE A 134 13.91 -7.59 -8.51
CA ILE A 134 15.36 -7.77 -8.67
C ILE A 134 15.63 -9.04 -9.48
N TYR A 135 14.99 -10.16 -9.16
CA TYR A 135 15.12 -11.42 -9.89
C TYR A 135 14.76 -11.25 -11.37
N ARG A 136 13.63 -10.59 -11.67
CA ARG A 136 13.20 -10.35 -13.05
C ARG A 136 14.15 -9.40 -13.80
N ARG A 137 14.70 -8.40 -13.11
CA ARG A 137 15.67 -7.43 -13.66
C ARG A 137 17.05 -8.04 -13.90
N MET A 138 17.45 -9.02 -13.09
CA MET A 138 18.71 -9.77 -13.28
C MET A 138 18.59 -10.78 -14.43
N ARG A 139 17.43 -11.41 -14.63
CA ARG A 139 17.20 -12.39 -15.69
C ARG A 139 16.97 -11.76 -17.08
N SER A 140 16.68 -10.46 -17.14
CA SER A 140 16.52 -9.72 -18.41
C SER A 140 17.83 -9.07 -18.90
N ARG A 141 18.96 -9.32 -18.22
CA ARG A 141 20.31 -9.03 -18.69
C ARG A 141 20.96 -10.32 -19.15
#